data_AF-A0A453D426-F1
#
_entry.id   AF-A0A453D426-F1
#
_cell.length_a   1.000
_cell.length_b   1.000
_cell.length_c   1.000
_cell.angle_alpha   90.00
_cell.angle_beta   90.00
_cell.angle_gamma   90.00
#
_symmetry.space_group_name_H-M   'P 1'
#
loop_
_entity.id
_entity.type
_entity.pdbx_description
1 polymer ?
#
loop_
_entity_poly.entity_id
_entity_poly.type
_entity_poly.pdbx_seq_one_letter_code
_entity_poly.pdbx_strand_id
1 'polypeptide(L)'
;GRVPPSTASAPAEARELREQEALASAALSLPLLRAVFSRSPDLAATLSLPPASFRSASPLETPAHFQDLLASLGPTIASLFFSRGASKDAGAGGWVGFLRGFNSCCARARASLPLALLLRVYAAACADAGAPCGVQFRPDEDGGGDEEGGKVVGELAPGEIAVLLSMCWVMAWSGLAPRVSGGEEGGKGEPVLLPDVSHLVLSALVSAGAVADDDGVWGWEVSSAGKGVSVQEFTSWVISTVPGLGNCLSRYVQDRFRSSEADPAKVIRLCIAELVAILKD
;
A
#
# COMPACT_ATOMS: atom_id res chain seq x y z
N GLY A 1 28.98 26.26 35.59
CA GLY A 1 28.98 26.29 34.10
C GLY A 1 30.18 25.54 33.61
N ARG A 2 30.19 24.82 32.49
CA ARG A 2 29.29 24.74 31.35
C ARG A 2 29.65 23.39 30.70
N VAL A 3 28.68 22.51 30.48
CA VAL A 3 28.88 21.24 29.75
C VAL A 3 29.11 21.60 28.26
N PRO A 4 30.12 21.06 27.56
CA PRO A 4 30.32 21.34 26.14
C PRO A 4 29.25 20.62 25.29
N PRO A 5 28.80 21.22 24.16
CA PRO A 5 27.79 20.63 23.30
C PRO A 5 28.38 19.47 22.47
N SER A 6 27.58 18.42 22.35
CA SER A 6 27.85 17.17 21.64
C SER A 6 28.08 17.41 20.13
N THR A 7 29.28 17.10 19.63
CA THR A 7 29.65 17.17 18.19
C THR A 7 29.70 15.79 17.52
N ALA A 8 29.25 14.73 18.20
CA ALA A 8 29.37 13.35 17.71
C ALA A 8 28.26 12.91 16.72
N SER A 9 27.17 13.66 16.55
CA SER A 9 26.01 13.24 15.73
C SER A 9 26.06 13.64 14.24
N ALA A 10 26.73 14.74 13.89
CA ALA A 10 26.83 15.21 12.51
C ALA A 10 27.44 14.20 11.49
N PRO A 11 28.47 13.39 11.83
CA PRO A 11 28.99 12.40 10.87
C PRO A 11 28.06 11.21 10.65
N ALA A 12 27.17 10.89 11.60
CA ALA A 12 26.23 9.78 11.51
C ALA A 12 25.06 10.11 10.55
N GLU A 13 24.45 11.29 10.69
CA GLU A 13 23.38 11.75 9.79
C GLU A 13 23.86 11.90 8.34
N ALA A 14 25.08 12.41 8.15
CA ALA A 14 25.68 12.53 6.81
C ALA A 14 25.99 11.17 6.17
N ARG A 15 26.31 10.16 6.98
CA ARG A 15 26.50 8.78 6.51
C ARG A 15 25.17 8.16 6.13
N GLU A 16 24.16 8.28 6.99
CA GLU A 16 22.82 7.77 6.73
C GLU A 16 22.23 8.37 5.46
N LEU A 17 22.34 9.69 5.28
CA LEU A 17 21.89 10.35 4.05
C LEU A 17 22.53 9.74 2.80
N ARG A 18 23.85 9.51 2.80
CA ARG A 18 24.53 8.88 1.66
C ARG A 18 24.05 7.46 1.42
N GLU A 19 23.80 6.68 2.48
CA GLU A 19 23.29 5.31 2.37
C GLU A 19 21.87 5.31 1.76
N GLN A 20 20.99 6.18 2.24
CA GLN A 20 19.61 6.29 1.72
C GLN A 20 19.58 6.81 0.27
N GLU A 21 20.42 7.78 -0.09
CA GLU A 21 20.56 8.24 -1.48
C GLU A 21 21.16 7.17 -2.39
N ALA A 22 22.10 6.35 -1.90
CA ALA A 22 22.68 5.25 -2.65
C ALA A 22 21.63 4.17 -2.96
N LEU A 23 20.78 3.81 -1.99
CA LEU A 23 19.67 2.88 -2.19
C LEU A 23 18.65 3.42 -3.21
N ALA A 24 18.25 4.68 -3.07
CA ALA A 24 17.34 5.33 -4.01
C ALA A 24 17.94 5.43 -5.43
N SER A 25 19.25 5.68 -5.53
CA SER A 25 19.99 5.71 -6.80
C SER A 25 20.06 4.34 -7.45
N ALA A 26 20.33 3.30 -6.68
CA ALA A 26 20.34 1.91 -7.16
C ALA A 26 18.98 1.48 -7.70
N ALA A 27 17.89 2.01 -7.13
CA ALA A 27 16.53 1.85 -7.62
C ALA A 27 16.15 2.80 -8.78
N LEU A 28 17.09 3.62 -9.27
CA LEU A 28 16.87 4.64 -10.32
C LEU A 28 15.76 5.64 -10.00
N SER A 29 15.48 5.83 -8.70
CA SER A 29 14.37 6.65 -8.20
C SER A 29 14.84 8.01 -7.68
N LEU A 30 16.13 8.20 -7.41
CA LEU A 30 16.65 9.40 -6.75
C LEU A 30 16.28 10.73 -7.46
N PRO A 31 16.38 10.88 -8.79
CA PRO A 31 15.96 12.12 -9.46
C PRO A 31 14.47 12.42 -9.27
N LEU A 32 13.63 11.39 -9.42
CA LEU A 32 12.19 11.46 -9.22
C LEU A 32 11.84 11.89 -7.80
N LEU A 33 12.47 11.27 -6.81
CA LEU A 33 12.26 11.57 -5.40
C LEU A 33 12.62 13.02 -5.06
N ARG A 34 13.72 13.55 -5.62
CA ARG A 34 14.11 14.95 -5.43
C ARG A 34 13.08 15.91 -6.05
N ALA A 35 12.56 15.58 -7.22
CA ALA A 35 11.54 16.40 -7.87
C ALA A 35 10.20 16.39 -7.11
N VAL A 36 9.79 15.24 -6.57
CA VAL A 36 8.58 15.13 -5.74
C VAL A 36 8.76 15.89 -4.43
N PHE A 37 9.87 15.67 -3.72
CA PHE A 37 10.14 16.30 -2.43
C PHE A 37 10.25 17.82 -2.51
N SER A 38 10.82 18.36 -3.59
CA SER A 38 10.95 19.81 -3.79
C SER A 38 9.63 20.50 -4.17
N ARG A 39 8.69 19.79 -4.81
CA ARG A 39 7.43 20.37 -5.33
C ARG A 39 6.21 20.10 -4.47
N SER A 40 6.17 18.98 -3.75
CA SER A 40 4.99 18.53 -3.05
C SER A 40 5.05 18.88 -1.57
N PRO A 41 4.39 19.96 -1.12
CA PRO A 41 4.28 20.26 0.30
C PRO A 41 3.37 19.25 1.02
N ASP A 42 2.50 18.57 0.27
CA ASP A 42 1.51 17.60 0.74
C ASP A 42 1.63 16.25 0.01
N LEU A 43 2.41 15.35 0.61
CA LEU A 43 2.59 13.98 0.13
C LEU A 43 1.30 13.18 0.20
N ALA A 44 0.39 13.47 1.14
CA ALA A 44 -0.87 12.75 1.26
C ALA A 44 -1.71 12.95 0.00
N ALA A 45 -1.87 14.19 -0.48
CA ALA A 45 -2.56 14.48 -1.74
C ALA A 45 -1.90 13.82 -2.96
N THR A 46 -0.57 13.72 -2.98
CA THR A 46 0.17 13.05 -4.07
C THR A 46 -0.14 11.55 -4.07
N LEU A 47 -0.23 10.95 -2.89
CA LEU A 47 -0.47 9.53 -2.66
C LEU A 47 -1.96 9.16 -2.59
N SER A 48 -2.89 10.11 -2.61
CA SER A 48 -4.33 9.84 -2.62
C SER A 48 -4.78 9.28 -3.96
N LEU A 49 -5.85 8.47 -3.94
CA LEU A 49 -6.49 7.99 -5.16
C LEU A 49 -7.11 9.15 -5.97
N PRO A 50 -7.11 9.07 -7.31
CA PRO A 50 -7.91 9.97 -8.13
C PRO A 50 -9.40 9.87 -7.75
N PRO A 51 -10.19 10.95 -7.87
CA PRO A 51 -11.63 10.88 -7.67
C PRO A 51 -12.26 9.87 -8.65
N ALA A 52 -12.81 8.79 -8.12
CA ALA A 52 -13.51 7.76 -8.88
C ALA A 52 -14.62 7.15 -8.03
N SER A 53 -15.76 6.87 -8.64
CA SER A 53 -16.81 6.07 -8.01
C SER A 53 -16.53 4.59 -8.30
N PHE A 54 -16.51 3.75 -7.27
CA PHE A 54 -16.30 2.32 -7.42
C PHE A 54 -17.62 1.59 -7.17
N ARG A 55 -17.93 0.61 -8.04
CA ARG A 55 -19.13 -0.23 -7.92
C ARG A 55 -18.73 -1.70 -7.99
N SER A 56 -19.33 -2.54 -7.16
CA SER A 56 -19.17 -3.99 -7.24
C SER A 56 -19.86 -4.53 -8.51
N ALA A 57 -19.20 -5.45 -9.22
CA ALA A 57 -19.78 -6.14 -10.38
C ALA A 57 -20.77 -7.25 -9.98
N SER A 58 -20.77 -7.66 -8.71
CA SER A 58 -21.56 -8.76 -8.16
C SER A 58 -22.67 -8.21 -7.23
N PRO A 59 -23.75 -8.97 -6.89
CA PRO A 59 -24.79 -8.51 -5.97
C PRO A 59 -24.30 -8.21 -4.55
N LEU A 60 -23.04 -8.54 -4.23
CA LEU A 60 -22.37 -8.11 -3.01
C LEU A 60 -22.31 -6.57 -2.99
N GLU A 61 -23.09 -5.97 -2.10
CA GLU A 61 -23.02 -4.55 -1.79
C GLU A 61 -21.56 -4.14 -1.53
N THR A 62 -21.18 -2.97 -2.01
CA THR A 62 -19.86 -2.41 -1.71
C THR A 62 -19.69 -2.38 -0.19
N PRO A 63 -18.63 -2.99 0.37
CA PRO A 63 -18.47 -3.08 1.81
C PRO A 63 -18.66 -1.71 2.46
N ALA A 64 -19.40 -1.65 3.57
CA ALA A 64 -19.53 -0.43 4.34
C ALA A 64 -18.13 0.11 4.65
N HIS A 65 -17.96 1.44 4.57
CA HIS A 65 -16.67 2.13 4.76
C HIS A 65 -15.60 1.89 3.68
N PHE A 66 -15.88 1.17 2.59
CA PHE A 66 -14.86 0.92 1.55
C PHE A 66 -14.34 2.23 0.91
N GLN A 67 -15.24 3.17 0.62
CA GLN A 67 -14.84 4.48 0.06
C GLN A 67 -14.03 5.31 1.08
N ASP A 68 -14.41 5.26 2.35
CA ASP A 68 -13.70 5.96 3.42
C ASP A 68 -12.30 5.38 3.63
N LEU A 69 -12.17 4.05 3.56
CA LEU A 69 -10.90 3.33 3.57
C LEU A 69 -10.01 3.78 2.40
N LEU A 70 -10.55 3.80 1.18
CA LEU A 70 -9.81 4.26 -0.01
C LEU A 70 -9.39 5.74 0.12
N ALA A 71 -10.23 6.59 0.70
CA ALA A 71 -9.91 8.00 0.94
C ALA A 71 -8.77 8.17 1.97
N SER A 72 -8.68 7.28 2.97
CA SER A 72 -7.64 7.29 4.00
C SER A 72 -6.28 6.77 3.53
N LEU A 73 -6.18 6.10 2.37
CA LEU A 73 -4.93 5.48 1.90
C LEU A 73 -3.78 6.48 1.73
N GLY A 74 -4.01 7.59 1.04
CA GLY A 74 -2.98 8.62 0.82
C GLY A 74 -2.42 9.17 2.14
N PRO A 75 -3.28 9.68 3.03
CA PRO A 75 -2.88 10.11 4.38
C PRO A 75 -2.20 9.02 5.21
N THR A 76 -2.70 7.79 5.17
CA THR A 76 -2.13 6.65 5.92
C THR A 76 -0.71 6.34 5.44
N ILE A 77 -0.50 6.20 4.13
CA ILE A 77 0.82 5.97 3.54
C ILE A 77 1.74 7.15 3.86
N ALA A 78 1.25 8.39 3.74
CA ALA A 78 2.02 9.58 4.10
C ALA A 78 2.49 9.52 5.56
N SER A 79 1.60 9.21 6.50
CA SER A 79 1.93 9.18 7.94
C SER A 79 2.88 8.04 8.32
N LEU A 80 2.70 6.85 7.73
CA LEU A 80 3.47 5.66 8.07
C LEU A 80 4.91 5.71 7.53
N PHE A 81 5.08 6.20 6.31
CA PHE A 81 6.39 6.20 5.64
C PHE A 81 7.10 7.54 5.76
N PHE A 82 6.35 8.64 5.79
CA PHE A 82 6.89 9.98 5.70
C PHE A 82 6.55 10.73 6.98
N SER A 83 7.16 10.27 8.08
CA SER A 83 7.12 10.96 9.36
C SER A 83 7.70 12.37 9.20
N ARG A 84 6.83 13.35 8.91
CA ARG A 84 7.15 14.76 9.06
C ARG A 84 7.14 15.03 10.57
N GLY A 85 8.24 14.66 11.24
CA GLY A 85 8.48 15.04 12.63
C GLY A 85 8.20 16.54 12.76
N ALA A 86 7.47 16.91 13.81
CA ALA A 86 6.87 18.21 14.09
C ALA A 86 7.87 19.38 14.21
N SER A 87 8.66 19.63 13.18
CA SER A 87 9.43 20.86 13.01
C SER A 87 9.11 21.44 11.65
N LYS A 88 8.79 22.73 11.66
CA LYS A 88 8.50 23.55 10.48
C LYS A 88 9.74 23.77 9.60
N ASP A 89 10.88 23.20 9.99
CA ASP A 89 12.14 23.27 9.25
C ASP A 89 12.27 22.02 8.39
N ALA A 90 11.84 22.14 7.13
CA ALA A 90 12.19 21.19 6.08
C ALA A 90 13.69 21.30 5.76
N GLY A 91 14.54 20.89 6.72
CA GLY A 91 15.98 20.77 6.56
C GLY A 91 16.40 19.38 6.06
N ALA A 92 17.70 19.09 6.10
CA ALA A 92 18.28 17.80 5.67
C ALA A 92 17.63 16.58 6.36
N GLY A 93 17.15 16.72 7.60
CA GLY A 93 16.46 15.63 8.32
C GLY A 93 15.12 15.22 7.70
N GLY A 94 14.40 16.15 7.06
CA GLY A 94 13.15 15.84 6.36
C GLY A 94 13.38 15.01 5.10
N TRP A 95 14.48 15.28 4.38
CA TRP A 95 14.86 14.52 3.18
C TRP A 95 15.33 13.11 3.52
N VAL A 96 16.14 12.95 4.59
CA VAL A 96 16.58 11.62 5.06
C VAL A 96 15.38 10.77 5.49
N GLY A 97 14.46 11.33 6.29
CA GLY A 97 13.24 10.64 6.69
C GLY A 97 12.36 10.26 5.49
N PHE A 98 12.29 11.14 4.48
CA PHE A 98 11.56 10.85 3.24
C PHE A 98 12.17 9.68 2.47
N LEU A 99 13.49 9.68 2.26
CA LEU A 99 14.17 8.59 1.57
C LEU A 99 14.07 7.27 2.35
N ARG A 100 14.19 7.30 3.69
CA ARG A 100 14.03 6.12 4.54
C ARG A 100 12.64 5.51 4.36
N GLY A 101 11.59 6.34 4.41
CA GLY A 101 10.22 5.95 4.13
C GLY A 101 10.07 5.27 2.76
N PHE A 102 10.53 5.95 1.71
CA PHE A 102 10.46 5.40 0.37
C PHE A 102 11.24 4.09 0.22
N ASN A 103 12.48 4.03 0.70
CA ASN A 103 13.33 2.84 0.59
C ASN A 103 12.76 1.67 1.39
N SER A 104 12.14 1.90 2.56
CA SER A 104 11.47 0.83 3.31
C SER A 104 10.33 0.17 2.52
N CYS A 105 9.61 0.97 1.72
CA CYS A 105 8.48 0.51 0.91
C CYS A 105 8.90 -0.01 -0.47
N CYS A 106 9.91 0.60 -1.10
CA CYS A 106 10.19 0.46 -2.53
C CYS A 106 11.59 -0.05 -2.87
N ALA A 107 12.54 -0.09 -1.91
CA ALA A 107 13.84 -0.69 -2.17
C ALA A 107 13.69 -2.21 -2.35
N ARG A 108 14.66 -2.82 -3.04
CA ARG A 108 14.72 -4.28 -3.22
C ARG A 108 14.85 -4.98 -1.86
N ALA A 109 13.71 -5.38 -1.30
CA ALA A 109 13.61 -6.18 -0.09
C ALA A 109 13.11 -7.60 -0.42
N ARG A 110 13.19 -8.51 0.55
CA ARG A 110 12.50 -9.81 0.48
C ARG A 110 11.00 -9.56 0.31
N ALA A 111 10.31 -10.35 -0.52
CA ALA A 111 8.89 -10.16 -0.85
C ALA A 111 7.94 -10.13 0.37
N SER A 112 8.36 -10.68 1.51
CA SER A 112 7.60 -10.65 2.77
C SER A 112 7.49 -9.26 3.40
N LEU A 113 8.48 -8.39 3.20
CA LEU A 113 8.50 -7.06 3.83
C LEU A 113 7.48 -6.09 3.19
N PRO A 114 7.40 -5.97 1.84
CA PRO A 114 6.35 -5.18 1.20
C PRO A 114 4.92 -5.62 1.55
N LEU A 115 4.70 -6.92 1.75
CA LEU A 115 3.39 -7.44 2.14
C LEU A 115 3.03 -7.10 3.60
N ALA A 116 3.98 -7.19 4.53
CA ALA A 116 3.78 -6.74 5.91
C ALA A 116 3.44 -5.23 5.96
N LEU A 117 4.12 -4.42 5.14
CA LEU A 117 3.83 -2.99 5.01
C LEU A 117 2.44 -2.73 4.41
N LEU A 118 2.03 -3.49 3.39
CA LEU A 118 0.68 -3.43 2.83
C LEU A 118 -0.38 -3.72 3.90
N LEU A 119 -0.19 -4.78 4.69
CA LEU A 119 -1.12 -5.13 5.78
C LEU A 119 -1.16 -4.05 6.87
N ARG A 120 -0.03 -3.40 7.15
CA ARG A 120 0.03 -2.29 8.10
C ARG A 120 -0.74 -1.06 7.59
N VAL A 121 -0.59 -0.72 6.31
CA VAL A 121 -1.37 0.36 5.67
C VAL A 121 -2.86 0.01 5.71
N TYR A 122 -3.23 -1.23 5.40
CA TYR A 122 -4.62 -1.69 5.47
C TYR A 122 -5.21 -1.55 6.87
N ALA A 123 -4.52 -2.03 7.91
CA ALA A 123 -5.00 -1.95 9.28
C ALA A 123 -5.18 -0.49 9.76
N ALA A 124 -4.23 0.39 9.44
CA ALA A 124 -4.33 1.81 9.77
C ALA A 124 -5.47 2.50 9.00
N ALA A 125 -5.63 2.21 7.71
CA ALA A 125 -6.73 2.74 6.90
C ALA A 125 -8.11 2.27 7.40
N CYS A 126 -8.22 1.02 7.84
CA CYS A 126 -9.45 0.52 8.49
C CYS A 126 -9.74 1.26 9.79
N ALA A 127 -8.73 1.49 10.63
CA ALA A 127 -8.89 2.22 11.89
C ALA A 127 -9.38 3.66 11.67
N ASP A 128 -8.82 4.35 10.67
CA ASP A 128 -9.24 5.70 10.29
C ASP A 128 -10.65 5.74 9.70
N ALA A 129 -11.04 4.71 8.93
CA ALA A 129 -12.38 4.58 8.34
C ALA A 129 -13.44 4.04 9.31
N GLY A 130 -13.05 3.62 10.52
CA GLY A 130 -13.94 2.94 11.47
C GLY A 130 -14.40 1.56 11.01
N ALA A 131 -13.69 0.94 10.06
CA ALA A 131 -14.01 -0.37 9.51
C ALA A 131 -13.50 -1.50 10.42
N PRO A 132 -14.18 -2.66 10.46
CA PRO A 132 -13.67 -3.84 11.16
C PRO A 132 -12.34 -4.31 10.52
N CYS A 133 -11.36 -4.61 11.38
CA CYS A 133 -10.08 -5.15 10.95
C CYS A 133 -9.50 -6.09 12.01
N GLY A 134 -9.38 -7.38 11.66
CA GLY A 134 -8.73 -8.38 12.50
C GLY A 134 -7.20 -8.32 12.49
N VAL A 135 -6.61 -7.46 11.65
CA VAL A 135 -5.15 -7.27 11.55
C VAL A 135 -4.67 -6.24 12.56
N GLN A 136 -3.65 -6.60 13.33
CA GLN A 136 -3.02 -5.73 14.31
C GLN A 136 -1.52 -5.65 14.07
N PHE A 137 -0.97 -4.44 14.19
CA PHE A 137 0.46 -4.21 14.15
C PHE A 137 1.00 -4.15 15.58
N ARG A 138 1.88 -5.08 15.95
CA ARG A 138 2.55 -5.06 17.25
C ARG A 138 3.99 -4.57 17.06
N PRO A 139 4.40 -3.43 17.63
CA PRO A 139 5.80 -3.06 17.65
C PRO A 139 6.57 -4.10 18.49
N ASP A 140 7.75 -4.51 18.04
CA ASP A 140 8.58 -5.42 18.83
C ASP A 140 9.02 -4.71 20.11
N GLU A 141 8.52 -5.19 21.25
CA GLU A 141 8.83 -4.63 22.57
C GLU A 141 10.25 -4.99 23.03
N ASP A 142 10.85 -6.02 22.42
CA ASP A 142 12.20 -6.49 22.72
C ASP A 142 13.16 -5.99 21.65
N GLY A 143 13.92 -4.94 21.95
CA GLY A 143 14.91 -4.29 21.07
C GLY A 143 16.12 -5.17 20.69
N GLY A 144 15.88 -6.36 20.16
CA GLY A 144 16.87 -7.35 19.77
C GLY A 144 16.62 -7.89 18.37
N GLY A 145 17.28 -7.29 17.38
CA GLY A 145 17.62 -7.93 16.11
C GLY A 145 16.82 -7.47 14.88
N ASP A 146 17.46 -6.62 14.07
CA ASP A 146 17.46 -6.57 12.59
C ASP A 146 16.14 -6.62 11.77
N GLU A 147 14.96 -6.67 12.36
CA GLU A 147 13.69 -6.47 11.66
C GLU A 147 13.11 -5.11 12.07
N GLU A 148 13.41 -4.06 11.31
CA GLU A 148 12.94 -2.67 11.52
C GLU A 148 11.41 -2.50 11.28
N GLY A 149 10.62 -3.55 11.44
CA GLY A 149 9.20 -3.58 11.14
C GLY A 149 8.50 -4.60 12.02
N GLY A 150 7.87 -4.12 13.09
CA GLY A 150 7.12 -4.93 14.04
C GLY A 150 6.18 -5.97 13.41
N LYS A 151 5.90 -7.03 14.17
CA LYS A 151 5.12 -8.16 13.68
C LYS A 151 3.67 -7.79 13.40
N VAL A 152 3.20 -8.11 12.20
CA VAL A 152 1.77 -8.10 11.86
C VAL A 152 1.15 -9.41 12.35
N VAL A 153 0.13 -9.30 13.21
CA VAL A 153 -0.58 -10.42 13.83
C VAL A 153 -2.09 -10.29 13.64
N GLY A 154 -2.82 -11.37 13.87
CA GLY A 154 -4.28 -11.40 13.79
C GLY A 154 -4.79 -12.42 12.79
N GLU A 155 -6.10 -12.35 12.56
CA GLU A 155 -6.84 -13.23 11.64
C GLU A 155 -7.68 -12.36 10.71
N LEU A 156 -7.73 -12.72 9.43
CA LEU A 156 -8.53 -12.08 8.41
C LEU A 156 -9.79 -12.90 8.16
N ALA A 157 -10.95 -12.28 8.38
CA ALA A 157 -12.22 -12.85 7.95
C ALA A 157 -12.34 -12.82 6.41
N PRO A 158 -13.15 -13.70 5.79
CA PRO A 158 -13.35 -13.73 4.33
C PRO A 158 -13.71 -12.36 3.74
N GLY A 159 -14.58 -11.60 4.43
CA GLY A 159 -14.93 -10.23 4.03
C GLY A 159 -13.75 -9.25 4.08
N GLU A 160 -12.87 -9.37 5.07
CA GLU A 160 -11.67 -8.54 5.19
C GLU A 160 -10.65 -8.86 4.09
N ILE A 161 -10.50 -10.15 3.73
CA ILE A 161 -9.69 -10.58 2.57
C ILE A 161 -10.25 -9.97 1.29
N ALA A 162 -11.57 -10.00 1.09
CA ALA A 162 -12.21 -9.40 -0.09
C ALA A 162 -11.97 -7.89 -0.17
N VAL A 163 -12.08 -7.17 0.96
CA VAL A 163 -11.79 -5.73 1.04
C VAL A 163 -10.33 -5.44 0.72
N LEU A 164 -9.38 -6.19 1.29
CA LEU A 164 -7.96 -6.03 1.03
C LEU A 164 -7.60 -6.28 -0.44
N LEU A 165 -8.15 -7.33 -1.05
CA LEU A 165 -7.95 -7.62 -2.48
C LEU A 165 -8.55 -6.52 -3.36
N SER A 166 -9.74 -6.02 -3.00
CA SER A 166 -10.39 -4.90 -3.70
C SER A 166 -9.58 -3.61 -3.58
N MET A 167 -9.02 -3.31 -2.40
CA MET A 167 -8.10 -2.18 -2.18
C MET A 167 -6.86 -2.30 -3.08
N CYS A 168 -6.27 -3.49 -3.15
CA CYS A 168 -5.11 -3.74 -3.99
C CYS A 168 -5.42 -3.60 -5.49
N TRP A 169 -6.59 -4.08 -5.91
CA TRP A 169 -7.08 -3.84 -7.26
C TRP A 169 -7.21 -2.36 -7.57
N VAL A 170 -7.83 -1.57 -6.68
CA VAL A 170 -7.99 -0.12 -6.86
C VAL A 170 -6.64 0.58 -6.94
N MET A 171 -5.68 0.20 -6.09
CA MET A 171 -4.31 0.72 -6.16
C MET A 171 -3.67 0.41 -7.51
N ALA A 172 -3.75 -0.83 -8.00
CA ALA A 172 -3.22 -1.21 -9.31
C ALA A 172 -3.94 -0.47 -10.46
N TRP A 173 -5.26 -0.38 -10.41
CA TRP A 173 -6.07 0.34 -11.40
C TRP A 173 -5.74 1.83 -11.44
N SER A 174 -5.48 2.46 -10.30
CA SER A 174 -5.23 3.90 -10.23
C SER A 174 -3.95 4.34 -10.97
N GLY A 175 -2.98 3.44 -11.15
CA GLY A 175 -1.80 3.66 -12.01
C GLY A 175 -2.14 3.62 -13.50
N LEU A 176 -3.26 2.99 -13.86
CA LEU A 176 -3.75 2.76 -15.22
C LEU A 176 -4.84 3.76 -15.65
N ALA A 177 -5.49 4.42 -14.68
CA ALA A 177 -6.59 5.34 -14.92
C ALA A 177 -6.13 6.46 -15.88
N PRO A 178 -6.82 6.67 -17.02
CA PRO A 178 -6.54 7.80 -17.90
C PRO A 178 -6.56 9.07 -17.07
N ARG A 179 -5.48 9.85 -17.16
CA ARG A 179 -5.41 11.18 -16.56
C ARG A 179 -6.55 11.99 -17.16
N VAL A 180 -7.67 12.12 -16.47
CA VAL A 180 -8.69 13.10 -16.82
C VAL A 180 -8.10 14.46 -16.45
N SER A 181 -7.25 14.96 -17.35
CA SER A 181 -6.75 16.31 -17.30
C SER A 181 -7.92 17.23 -17.64
N GLY A 182 -8.44 17.88 -16.60
CA GLY A 182 -9.10 19.18 -16.67
C GLY A 182 -10.25 19.34 -17.68
N GLY A 183 -11.46 19.44 -17.13
CA GLY A 183 -12.55 20.15 -17.78
C GLY A 183 -13.67 19.27 -18.28
N GLU A 184 -14.48 18.74 -17.36
CA GLU A 184 -15.93 18.69 -17.58
C GLU A 184 -16.62 18.75 -16.21
N GLU A 185 -16.84 19.98 -15.79
CA GLU A 185 -17.83 20.35 -14.78
C GLU A 185 -19.19 19.83 -15.29
N GLY A 186 -19.57 18.60 -14.92
CA GLY A 186 -20.88 18.03 -15.22
C GLY A 186 -20.95 16.61 -15.79
N GLY A 187 -19.85 15.88 -15.94
CA GLY A 187 -19.88 14.50 -16.44
C GLY A 187 -19.95 13.45 -15.32
N LYS A 188 -21.08 12.75 -15.16
CA LYS A 188 -21.14 11.48 -14.40
C LYS A 188 -20.18 10.48 -15.06
N GLY A 189 -18.94 10.40 -14.58
CA GLY A 189 -18.03 9.33 -14.98
C GLY A 189 -18.64 7.97 -14.65
N GLU A 190 -18.57 7.04 -15.60
CA GLU A 190 -19.00 5.65 -15.38
C GLU A 190 -18.24 5.07 -14.17
N PRO A 191 -18.94 4.39 -13.25
CA PRO A 191 -18.29 3.83 -12.07
C PRO A 191 -17.30 2.73 -12.48
N VAL A 192 -16.13 2.74 -11.86
CA VAL A 192 -15.12 1.71 -12.03
C VAL A 192 -15.63 0.43 -11.37
N LEU A 193 -15.73 -0.64 -12.15
CA LEU A 193 -16.19 -1.94 -11.66
C LEU A 193 -15.07 -2.64 -10.88
N LEU A 194 -15.37 -3.05 -9.65
CA LEU A 194 -14.50 -3.94 -8.87
C LEU A 194 -14.60 -5.36 -9.43
N PRO A 195 -13.46 -6.07 -9.58
CA PRO A 195 -13.46 -7.45 -10.03
C PRO A 195 -14.13 -8.34 -8.99
N ASP A 196 -14.71 -9.44 -9.46
CA ASP A 196 -15.15 -10.49 -8.55
C ASP A 196 -13.93 -11.22 -7.98
N VAL A 197 -13.70 -11.04 -6.67
CA VAL A 197 -12.59 -11.63 -5.93
C VAL A 197 -12.98 -12.92 -5.19
N SER A 198 -14.22 -13.40 -5.35
CA SER A 198 -14.76 -14.55 -4.60
C SER A 198 -13.90 -15.80 -4.74
N HIS A 199 -13.41 -16.10 -5.96
CA HIS A 199 -12.53 -17.25 -6.20
C HIS A 199 -11.16 -17.13 -5.50
N LEU A 200 -10.62 -15.91 -5.37
CA LEU A 200 -9.36 -15.68 -4.67
C LEU A 200 -9.54 -15.81 -3.15
N VAL A 201 -10.65 -15.30 -2.62
CA VAL A 201 -11.02 -15.46 -1.20
C VAL A 201 -11.17 -16.94 -0.86
N LEU A 202 -11.90 -17.70 -1.69
CA LEU A 202 -12.04 -19.15 -1.53
C LEU A 202 -10.70 -19.88 -1.61
N SER A 203 -9.85 -19.53 -2.57
CA SER A 203 -8.49 -20.09 -2.69
C SER A 203 -7.65 -19.86 -1.42
N ALA A 204 -7.71 -18.65 -0.84
CA ALA A 204 -7.01 -18.35 0.40
C ALA A 204 -7.53 -19.19 1.58
N LEU A 205 -8.86 -19.34 1.70
CA LEU A 205 -9.48 -20.15 2.75
C LEU A 205 -9.14 -21.64 2.63
N VAL A 206 -9.21 -22.18 1.41
CA VAL A 206 -8.84 -23.59 1.13
C VAL A 206 -7.36 -23.81 1.43
N SER A 207 -6.48 -22.89 1.04
CA SER A 207 -5.05 -22.98 1.34
C SER A 207 -4.73 -22.94 2.83
N ALA A 208 -5.56 -22.28 3.63
CA ALA A 208 -5.43 -22.24 5.09
C ALA A 208 -6.10 -23.43 5.80
N GLY A 209 -6.72 -24.36 5.05
CA GLY A 209 -7.55 -25.42 5.64
C GLY A 209 -8.75 -24.88 6.42
N ALA A 210 -9.19 -23.66 6.12
CA ALA A 210 -10.31 -23.00 6.79
C ALA A 210 -11.68 -23.47 6.25
N VAL A 211 -11.70 -24.18 5.12
CA VAL A 211 -12.88 -24.85 4.56
C VAL A 211 -12.78 -26.35 4.83
N ALA A 212 -13.76 -26.91 5.54
CA ALA A 212 -13.71 -28.29 6.03
C ALA A 212 -14.42 -29.32 5.13
N ASP A 213 -15.23 -28.90 4.14
CA ASP A 213 -16.05 -29.82 3.33
C ASP A 213 -16.34 -29.29 1.91
N ASP A 214 -16.37 -30.20 0.91
CA ASP A 214 -16.60 -29.89 -0.51
C ASP A 214 -18.04 -29.40 -0.79
N ASP A 215 -19.00 -29.78 0.08
CA ASP A 215 -20.40 -29.33 0.00
C ASP A 215 -20.62 -27.89 0.51
N GLY A 216 -19.66 -27.32 1.25
CA GLY A 216 -19.70 -25.93 1.76
C GLY A 216 -19.17 -24.87 0.78
N VAL A 217 -18.56 -25.29 -0.33
CA VAL A 217 -17.88 -24.42 -1.31
C VAL A 217 -18.87 -23.66 -2.21
N TRP A 218 -20.05 -24.24 -2.47
CA TRP A 218 -21.00 -23.73 -3.47
C TRP A 218 -22.11 -22.83 -2.89
N GLY A 219 -22.19 -22.71 -1.56
CA GLY A 219 -23.20 -21.90 -0.85
C GLY A 219 -22.62 -20.84 0.08
N TRP A 220 -21.31 -20.55 -0.01
CA TRP A 220 -20.65 -19.61 0.88
C TRP A 220 -21.03 -18.17 0.56
N GLU A 221 -22.02 -17.65 1.28
CA GLU A 221 -22.19 -16.21 1.40
C GLU A 221 -20.99 -15.67 2.19
N VAL A 222 -20.24 -14.72 1.63
CA VAL A 222 -19.04 -14.09 2.24
C VAL A 222 -19.32 -13.56 3.67
N SER A 223 -20.60 -13.43 4.02
CA SER A 223 -21.20 -13.00 5.28
C SER A 223 -21.32 -14.06 6.39
N SER A 224 -21.25 -15.37 6.13
CA SER A 224 -21.63 -16.39 7.14
C SER A 224 -20.48 -17.24 7.69
N ALA A 225 -19.88 -16.79 8.80
CA ALA A 225 -19.27 -17.62 9.86
C ALA A 225 -18.20 -18.67 9.44
N GLY A 226 -17.11 -18.21 8.82
CA GLY A 226 -15.94 -19.05 8.52
C GLY A 226 -14.83 -18.81 9.53
N LYS A 227 -14.05 -19.84 9.84
CA LYS A 227 -12.79 -19.67 10.57
C LYS A 227 -11.92 -18.69 9.76
N GLY A 228 -11.44 -17.62 10.40
CA GLY A 228 -10.56 -16.64 9.76
C GLY A 228 -9.23 -17.28 9.33
N VAL A 229 -8.53 -16.63 8.41
CA VAL A 229 -7.18 -17.03 7.99
C VAL A 229 -6.18 -16.23 8.81
N SER A 230 -5.22 -16.89 9.46
CA SER A 230 -4.18 -16.15 10.18
C SER A 230 -3.35 -15.30 9.21
N VAL A 231 -2.82 -14.17 9.67
CA VAL A 231 -1.94 -13.31 8.85
C VAL A 231 -0.77 -14.10 8.26
N GLN A 232 -0.25 -15.10 8.98
CA GLN A 232 0.86 -15.93 8.52
C GLN A 232 0.46 -16.86 7.36
N GLU A 233 -0.68 -17.54 7.48
CA GLU A 233 -1.24 -18.38 6.41
C GLU A 233 -1.58 -17.55 5.18
N PHE A 234 -2.20 -16.38 5.39
CA PHE A 234 -2.50 -15.45 4.31
C PHE A 234 -1.21 -14.98 3.60
N THR A 235 -0.19 -14.59 4.36
CA THR A 235 1.11 -14.18 3.81
C THR A 235 1.74 -15.30 2.97
N SER A 236 1.67 -16.54 3.46
CA SER A 236 2.17 -17.71 2.72
C SER A 236 1.40 -17.93 1.42
N TRP A 237 0.08 -17.86 1.46
CA TRP A 237 -0.79 -17.98 0.29
C TRP A 237 -0.52 -16.88 -0.74
N VAL A 238 -0.35 -15.62 -0.32
CA VAL A 238 -0.04 -14.51 -1.23
C VAL A 238 1.28 -14.76 -1.96
N ILE A 239 2.31 -15.18 -1.22
CA ILE A 239 3.64 -15.43 -1.81
C ILE A 239 3.59 -16.60 -2.81
N SER A 240 2.77 -17.62 -2.57
CA SER A 240 2.67 -18.80 -3.42
C SER A 240 1.71 -18.65 -4.61
N THR A 241 0.62 -17.89 -4.44
CA THR A 241 -0.52 -17.89 -5.36
C THR A 241 -0.74 -16.55 -6.05
N VAL A 242 -0.35 -15.43 -5.43
CA VAL A 242 -0.56 -14.08 -5.98
C VAL A 242 0.72 -13.23 -5.84
N PRO A 243 1.81 -13.58 -6.55
CA PRO A 243 3.12 -12.95 -6.37
C PRO A 243 3.13 -11.43 -6.67
N GLY A 244 2.14 -10.93 -7.42
CA GLY A 244 1.96 -9.51 -7.69
C GLY A 244 1.46 -8.69 -6.48
N LEU A 245 0.71 -9.31 -5.57
CA LEU A 245 0.06 -8.61 -4.46
C LEU A 245 1.08 -8.09 -3.43
N GLY A 246 2.14 -8.85 -3.16
CA GLY A 246 3.20 -8.44 -2.25
C GLY A 246 3.85 -7.10 -2.65
N ASN A 247 3.96 -6.83 -3.95
CA ASN A 247 4.56 -5.59 -4.47
C ASN A 247 3.52 -4.49 -4.78
N CYS A 248 2.24 -4.70 -4.47
CA CYS A 248 1.16 -3.80 -4.85
C CYS A 248 1.38 -2.38 -4.30
N LEU A 249 1.70 -2.27 -3.00
CA LEU A 249 1.98 -0.99 -2.35
C LEU A 249 3.20 -0.28 -2.97
N SER A 250 4.29 -1.01 -3.19
CA SER A 250 5.52 -0.46 -3.78
C SER A 250 5.28 0.09 -5.19
N ARG A 251 4.53 -0.64 -6.01
CA ARG A 251 4.14 -0.21 -7.37
C ARG A 251 3.25 1.03 -7.30
N TYR A 252 2.24 1.01 -6.44
CA TYR A 252 1.35 2.15 -6.23
C TYR A 252 2.11 3.44 -5.91
N VAL A 253 2.97 3.42 -4.89
CA VAL A 253 3.76 4.60 -4.49
C VAL A 253 4.65 5.10 -5.63
N GLN A 254 5.33 4.19 -6.34
CA GLN A 254 6.17 4.56 -7.49
C GLN A 254 5.36 5.20 -8.61
N ASP A 255 4.20 4.65 -8.94
CA ASP A 255 3.36 5.15 -10.04
C ASP A 255 2.72 6.49 -9.69
N ARG A 256 2.35 6.72 -8.42
CA ARG A 256 1.91 8.04 -7.94
C ARG A 256 3.01 9.09 -8.04
N PHE A 257 4.23 8.75 -7.66
CA PHE A 257 5.38 9.66 -7.77
C PHE A 257 5.75 9.95 -9.23
N ARG A 258 5.89 8.91 -10.06
CA ARG A 258 6.09 9.09 -11.52
C ARG A 258 4.97 9.91 -12.12
N SER A 259 3.76 9.73 -11.61
CA SER A 259 2.63 10.47 -12.13
C SER A 259 2.68 11.95 -11.79
N SER A 260 3.21 12.30 -10.62
CA SER A 260 3.51 13.67 -10.25
C SER A 260 4.62 14.30 -11.10
N GLU A 261 5.41 13.52 -11.85
CA GLU A 261 6.42 14.00 -12.79
C GLU A 261 5.96 14.08 -14.25
N ALA A 262 5.15 13.12 -14.70
CA ALA A 262 4.87 12.95 -16.12
C ALA A 262 3.83 13.95 -16.67
N ASP A 263 4.21 14.59 -17.79
CA ASP A 263 3.29 15.13 -18.80
C ASP A 263 2.43 13.96 -19.36
N PRO A 264 1.09 14.05 -19.34
CA PRO A 264 0.16 12.93 -19.56
C PRO A 264 0.32 12.07 -20.82
N ALA A 265 1.06 12.50 -21.84
CA ALA A 265 1.09 11.84 -23.16
C ALA A 265 2.00 10.60 -23.29
N LYS A 266 3.01 10.39 -22.42
CA LYS A 266 4.01 9.29 -22.59
C LYS A 266 3.68 7.98 -21.89
N VAL A 267 2.76 7.99 -20.92
CA VAL A 267 2.50 6.86 -20.01
C VAL A 267 1.60 5.78 -20.65
N ILE A 268 0.76 6.17 -21.60
CA ILE A 268 -0.32 5.33 -22.17
C ILE A 268 0.20 4.07 -22.91
N ARG A 269 1.42 4.08 -23.44
CA ARG A 269 1.93 2.98 -24.29
C ARG A 269 2.58 1.81 -23.53
N LEU A 270 3.07 1.99 -22.29
CA LEU A 270 3.68 0.90 -21.53
C LEU A 270 2.64 0.08 -20.75
N CYS A 271 1.59 0.73 -20.25
CA CYS A 271 0.60 0.11 -19.35
C CYS A 271 -0.25 -0.99 -19.98
N ILE A 272 -0.50 -0.92 -21.30
CA ILE A 272 -1.29 -1.93 -22.04
C ILE A 272 -0.53 -3.27 -22.12
N ALA A 273 0.81 -3.25 -22.14
CA ALA A 273 1.62 -4.46 -22.25
C ALA A 273 1.70 -5.25 -20.93
N GLU A 274 1.73 -4.57 -19.78
CA GLU A 274 1.81 -5.23 -18.46
C GLU A 274 0.45 -5.77 -17.98
N LEU A 275 -0.66 -5.14 -18.35
CA LEU A 275 -2.03 -5.63 -18.06
C LEU A 275 -2.33 -6.98 -18.73
N VAL A 276 -1.82 -7.18 -19.95
CA VAL A 276 -1.96 -8.46 -20.66
C VAL A 276 -1.12 -9.56 -20.00
N ALA A 277 -0.08 -9.21 -19.25
CA ALA A 277 0.74 -10.18 -18.52
C ALA A 277 0.15 -10.56 -17.16
N ILE A 278 -0.49 -9.63 -16.45
CA ILE A 278 -1.06 -9.89 -15.11
C ILE A 278 -2.40 -10.66 -15.18
N LEU A 279 -3.15 -10.54 -16.28
CA LEU A 279 -4.47 -11.19 -16.44
C LEU A 279 -4.44 -12.48 -17.27
N LYS A 280 -3.26 -12.95 -17.70
CA LYS A 280 -3.09 -14.18 -18.49
C LYS A 280 -2.38 -15.32 -17.76
N ASP A 281 -1.88 -15.07 -16.56
CA ASP A 281 -1.39 -16.10 -15.62
C ASP A 281 -2.41 -16.30 -14.50
#